data_AF-A0A1H9NT37-F1
#
_entry.id   AF-A0A1H9NT37-F1
#
_cell.length_a   1.000
_cell.length_b   1.000
_cell.length_c   1.000
_cell.angle_alpha   90.00
_cell.angle_beta   90.00
_cell.angle_gamma   90.00
#
_symmetry.space_group_name_H-M   'P 1'
#
loop_
_entity.id
_entity.type
_entity.pdbx_description
1 polymer ?
#
loop_
_entity_poly.entity_id
_entity_poly.type
_entity_poly.pdbx_seq_one_letter_code
_entity_poly.pdbx_strand_id
1 'polypeptide(L)'
;MQLITWLLRLIIFVVLICFSLINSKDITLHYYQHQSVELPLSVILLVFFALGVLLTILTTPRNTVAKKVDRFQSDRVGGQE
;
A
#
# COMPACT_ATOMS: atom_id res chain seq x y z
N MET A 1 4.08 -15.35 -0.53
CA MET A 1 2.84 -14.78 -1.11
C MET A 1 2.98 -13.27 -1.39
N GLN A 2 4.11 -12.82 -1.95
CA GLN A 2 4.34 -11.40 -2.27
C GLN A 2 3.78 -11.01 -3.65
N LEU A 3 3.60 -12.00 -4.54
CA LEU A 3 2.97 -11.84 -5.84
C LEU A 3 1.54 -11.28 -5.73
N ILE A 4 0.75 -11.76 -4.77
CA ILE A 4 -0.62 -11.28 -4.56
C ILE A 4 -0.64 -9.82 -4.10
N THR A 5 0.23 -9.46 -3.16
CA THR A 5 0.36 -8.06 -2.70
C THR A 5 0.88 -7.15 -3.81
N TRP A 6 1.82 -7.62 -4.63
CA TRP A 6 2.34 -6.90 -5.77
C TRP A 6 1.29 -6.71 -6.87
N LEU A 7 0.54 -7.77 -7.18
CA LEU A 7 -0.53 -7.76 -8.18
C LEU A 7 -1.68 -6.86 -7.75
N LEU A 8 -2.07 -6.90 -6.47
CA LEU A 8 -3.08 -5.99 -5.91
C LEU A 8 -2.64 -4.53 -6.07
N ARG A 9 -1.37 -4.22 -5.77
CA ARG A 9 -0.82 -2.86 -5.91
C ARG A 9 -0.82 -2.40 -7.38
N LEU A 10 -0.50 -3.30 -8.31
CA LEU A 10 -0.56 -3.03 -9.75
C LEU A 10 -2.00 -2.78 -10.21
N ILE A 11 -2.95 -3.63 -9.80
CA ILE A 11 -4.37 -3.49 -10.15
C ILE A 11 -4.90 -2.15 -9.70
N ILE A 12 -4.62 -1.74 -8.45
CA ILE A 12 -5.08 -0.44 -7.95
C ILE A 12 -4.51 0.72 -8.77
N PHE A 13 -3.24 0.63 -9.16
CA PHE A 13 -2.60 1.64 -10.00
C PHE A 13 -3.24 1.73 -11.40
N VAL A 14 -3.52 0.58 -12.03
CA VAL A 14 -4.18 0.53 -13.35
C VAL A 14 -5.62 1.06 -13.25
N VAL A 15 -6.36 0.68 -12.20
CA VAL A 15 -7.70 1.21 -11.95
C VAL A 15 -7.66 2.72 -11.77
N LEU A 16 -6.73 3.25 -10.97
CA LEU A 16 -6.54 4.70 -10.80
C LEU A 16 -6.31 5.42 -12.13
N ILE A 17 -5.43 4.88 -12.99
CA ILE A 17 -5.13 5.47 -14.30
C ILE A 17 -6.35 5.43 -15.22
N CYS A 18 -6.96 4.26 -15.40
CA CYS A 18 -8.16 4.11 -16.24
C CYS A 18 -9.31 4.98 -15.73
N PHE A 19 -9.48 5.04 -14.41
CA PHE A 19 -10.49 5.86 -13.77
C PHE A 19 -10.23 7.35 -14.02
N SER A 20 -8.98 7.80 -13.90
CA SER A 20 -8.59 9.19 -14.20
C SER A 20 -8.79 9.53 -15.66
N LEU A 21 -8.44 8.63 -16.59
CA LEU A 21 -8.62 8.85 -18.03
C LEU A 21 -10.09 8.98 -18.42
N ILE A 22 -10.96 8.14 -17.86
CA ILE A 22 -12.40 8.13 -18.19
C ILE A 22 -13.15 9.24 -17.44
N ASN A 23 -12.73 9.57 -16.22
CA ASN A 23 -13.38 10.54 -15.34
C ASN A 23 -12.51 11.79 -15.14
N SER A 24 -11.81 12.23 -16.19
CA SER A 24 -11.10 13.52 -16.22
C SER A 24 -12.04 14.73 -16.16
N LYS A 25 -13.36 14.50 -16.17
CA LYS A 25 -14.35 15.55 -15.91
C LYS A 25 -14.27 15.95 -14.44
N ASP A 26 -14.08 17.25 -14.23
CA ASP A 26 -14.11 17.85 -12.91
C ASP A 26 -15.44 17.56 -12.23
N ILE A 27 -15.37 17.00 -11.02
CA ILE A 27 -16.57 16.78 -10.21
C ILE A 27 -16.69 17.96 -9.28
N THR A 28 -17.84 18.63 -9.37
CA THR A 28 -18.17 19.76 -8.53
C THR A 28 -18.46 19.25 -7.11
N LEU A 29 -17.47 19.34 -6.21
CA LEU A 29 -17.70 19.06 -4.80
C LEU A 29 -18.40 20.27 -4.18
N HIS A 30 -19.69 20.13 -3.90
CA HIS A 30 -20.47 21.14 -3.20
C HIS A 30 -20.12 21.11 -1.70
N TYR A 31 -19.17 21.94 -1.29
CA TYR A 31 -18.89 22.14 0.12
C TYR A 31 -19.98 23.03 0.75
N TYR A 32 -20.19 22.90 2.06
CA TYR A 32 -21.31 23.48 2.84
C TYR A 32 -21.36 25.03 2.88
N GLN A 33 -20.61 25.75 2.03
CA GLN A 33 -20.52 27.22 2.03
C GLN A 33 -20.45 27.86 0.64
N HIS A 34 -21.25 27.40 -0.34
CA HIS A 34 -21.28 27.99 -1.70
C HIS A 34 -19.93 27.97 -2.44
N GLN A 35 -18.92 27.25 -1.93
CA GLN A 35 -17.67 27.00 -2.61
C GLN A 35 -17.71 25.60 -3.22
N SER A 36 -17.87 25.58 -4.53
CA SER A 36 -17.71 24.41 -5.37
C SER A 36 -16.23 24.26 -5.69
N VAL A 37 -15.57 23.26 -5.12
CA VAL A 37 -14.20 22.94 -5.53
C VAL A 37 -14.29 21.85 -6.58
N GLU A 38 -13.91 22.20 -7.79
CA GLU A 38 -13.80 21.29 -8.92
C GLU A 38 -12.55 20.46 -8.74
N LEU A 39 -12.73 19.21 -8.27
CA LEU A 39 -11.64 18.26 -8.17
C LEU A 39 -11.93 17.08 -9.09
N PRO A 40 -10.94 16.66 -9.90
CA PRO A 40 -11.06 15.41 -10.61
C PRO A 40 -11.09 14.26 -9.60
N LEU A 41 -11.96 13.29 -9.85
CA LEU A 41 -12.19 12.16 -8.94
C LEU A 41 -10.92 11.35 -8.66
N SER A 42 -9.94 11.38 -9.57
CA SER A 42 -8.63 10.78 -9.39
C SER A 42 -7.92 11.24 -8.11
N VAL A 43 -8.12 12.49 -7.67
CA VAL A 43 -7.52 13.04 -6.44
C VAL A 43 -8.11 12.38 -5.19
N ILE A 44 -9.43 12.21 -5.14
CA ILE A 44 -10.12 11.54 -4.03
C ILE A 44 -9.67 10.08 -3.94
N LEU A 45 -9.58 9.40 -5.09
CA LEU A 45 -9.14 8.01 -5.17
C LEU A 45 -7.68 7.85 -4.73
N LEU A 46 -6.82 8.81 -5.08
CA LEU A 46 -5.42 8.86 -4.64
C LEU A 46 -5.29 8.97 -3.12
N VAL A 47 -6.12 9.82 -2.48
CA VAL A 47 -6.13 9.98 -1.02
C VAL A 47 -6.57 8.68 -0.33
N PHE A 48 -7.65 8.05 -0.82
CA PHE A 48 -8.10 6.75 -0.30
C PHE A 48 -7.03 5.66 -0.47
N PHE A 49 -6.33 5.65 -1.60
CA PHE A 49 -5.22 4.74 -1.84
C PHE A 49 -4.06 4.98 -0.86
N ALA A 50 -3.66 6.24 -0.66
CA ALA A 50 -2.59 6.59 0.28
C ALA A 50 -2.93 6.15 1.71
N LEU A 51 -4.18 6.31 2.14
CA LEU A 51 -4.66 5.81 3.43
C LEU A 51 -4.59 4.27 3.51
N GLY A 52 -5.01 3.55 2.46
CA GLY A 52 -4.90 2.10 2.41
C GLY A 52 -3.45 1.61 2.48
N VAL A 53 -2.51 2.30 1.81
CA VAL A 53 -1.07 2.02 1.90
C VAL A 53 -0.55 2.27 3.31
N LEU A 54 -0.95 3.37 3.94
CA LEU A 54 -0.53 3.72 5.30
C LEU A 54 -1.00 2.66 6.31
N LEU A 55 -2.26 2.24 6.22
CA LEU A 55 -2.81 1.16 7.04
C LEU A 55 -2.06 -0.16 6.82
N THR A 56 -1.76 -0.50 5.56
CA THR A 56 -1.00 -1.72 5.22
C THR A 56 0.40 -1.71 5.84
N ILE A 57 1.10 -0.57 5.79
CA ILE A 57 2.43 -0.41 6.40
C ILE A 57 2.33 -0.52 7.92
N LEU A 58 1.32 0.09 8.52
CA LEU A 58 1.11 0.08 9.96
C LEU A 58 0.80 -1.33 10.50
N THR A 59 0.04 -2.12 9.75
CA THR A 59 -0.33 -3.49 10.12
C THR A 59 0.77 -4.51 9.84
N THR A 60 1.76 -4.22 9.01
CA THR A 60 2.82 -5.19 8.66
C THR A 60 3.84 -5.32 9.81
N PRO A 61 3.90 -6.44 10.54
CA PRO A 61 4.89 -6.62 11.60
C PRO A 61 6.30 -6.72 10.99
N ARG A 62 7.20 -5.83 11.42
CA ARG A 62 8.62 -5.83 11.02
C ARG A 62 9.39 -6.88 11.84
N ASN A 63 9.16 -8.18 11.58
CA ASN A 63 9.78 -9.25 12.34
C ASN A 63 10.48 -10.33 11.48
N THR A 64 11.43 -9.96 10.62
CA THR A 64 12.31 -11.00 10.04
C THR A 64 13.72 -10.49 9.74
N VAL A 65 14.49 -10.19 10.79
CA VAL A 65 15.96 -10.12 10.67
C VAL A 65 16.68 -10.82 11.83
N ALA A 66 16.05 -11.03 12.98
CA ALA A 66 16.75 -11.51 14.18
C ALA A 66 16.85 -13.04 14.35
N LYS A 67 16.54 -13.88 13.36
CA LYS A 67 16.43 -15.35 13.57
C LYS A 67 17.40 -16.24 12.76
N LYS A 68 18.42 -15.67 12.11
CA LYS A 68 19.37 -16.44 11.28
C LYS A 68 20.79 -16.57 11.86
N VAL A 69 21.10 -15.93 12.99
CA VAL A 69 22.45 -15.99 13.58
C VAL A 69 22.61 -17.12 14.59
N ASP A 70 21.56 -17.51 15.31
CA ASP A 70 21.69 -18.51 16.38
C ASP A 70 21.77 -19.97 15.88
N ARG A 71 21.29 -20.24 14.65
CA ARG A 71 21.31 -21.62 14.12
C ARG A 71 22.69 -22.10 13.69
N PHE A 72 23.67 -21.21 13.54
CA PHE A 72 25.03 -21.56 13.13
C PHE A 72 25.97 -21.86 14.31
N GLN A 73 25.60 -21.49 15.54
CA GLN A 73 26.44 -21.77 16.72
C GLN A 73 26.15 -23.15 17.31
N SER A 74 24.91 -23.65 17.23
CA SER A 74 24.56 -24.97 17.78
C SER A 74 25.22 -26.14 17.05
N ASP A 75 25.46 -26.02 15.74
CA ASP A 75 26.07 -27.09 14.93
C ASP A 75 27.59 -27.23 15.17
N ARG A 76 28.24 -26.25 15.81
CA ARG A 76 29.68 -26.34 16.12
C ARG A 76 29.99 -26.91 17.50
N VAL A 77 29.02 -26.98 18.41
CA VAL A 77 29.26 -27.41 19.80
C VAL A 77 28.97 -28.90 20.01
N GLY A 78 28.13 -29.53 19.19
CA GLY A 78 27.76 -30.96 19.34
C GLY A 78 28.68 -31.99 18.67
N GLY A 79 29.84 -31.58 18.15
CA GLY A 79 30.75 -32.47 17.38
C GLY A 79 32.06 -32.83 18.10
N GLN A 80 32.16 -32.58 19.40
CA GLN A 80 33.40 -32.71 20.19
C GLN A 80 33.18 -33.42 21.53
N GLU A 81 32.19 -34.30 21.66
CA GLU A 81 32.03 -35.20 22.82
C GLU A 81 31.74 -36.63 22.39
#